data_AF-A0A2P4XQZ8-F1
#
_entry.id   AF-A0A2P4XQZ8-F1
#
_cell.length_a   1.000
_cell.length_b   1.000
_cell.length_c   1.000
_cell.angle_alpha   90.00
_cell.angle_beta   90.00
_cell.angle_gamma   90.00
#
_symmetry.space_group_name_H-M   'P 1'
#
loop_
_entity.id
_entity.type
_entity.pdbx_description
1 polymer ?
#
loop_
_entity_poly.entity_id
_entity_poly.type
_entity_poly.pdbx_seq_one_letter_code
_entity_poly.pdbx_strand_id
1 'polypeptide(L)'
;MDEDVLEGFTKQRAMRLAYPLIKEFSGVVSKHPPSQLPPYRGVRHEIDLMSGTKYCVTRQWPLPRDQCEVIDAFFAEKAKSGMVRESKSPHSTPTFCVRKPNGKWRLVHAYNKLNNATVPAQTPFPRKNVLLNNMSGCTLYSALDLVDGYYQILMRESDIPLTAGLSNAPATFNRLVTQLFRPLRTFAHTYFDDIFVHSGPEGGQTAMEVHLKHLRRVFEVMRANKLYANIDKCVFAAEDINVLSCFVSRALHCA
;
A
#
# COMPACT_ATOMS: atom_id res chain seq x y z
N MET A 1 0.22 -0.21 -21.42
CA MET A 1 0.40 1.05 -20.68
C MET A 1 -0.03 2.13 -21.65
N ASP A 2 -1.09 2.85 -21.32
CA ASP A 2 -1.79 3.73 -22.27
C ASP A 2 -0.95 4.97 -22.62
N GLU A 3 -1.08 5.45 -23.85
CA GLU A 3 -0.43 6.67 -24.35
C GLU A 3 -0.88 7.94 -23.59
N ASP A 4 -2.06 7.92 -22.96
CA ASP A 4 -2.53 9.02 -22.10
C ASP A 4 -1.73 9.15 -20.79
N VAL A 5 -1.14 8.04 -20.31
CA VAL A 5 -0.17 8.00 -19.19
C VAL A 5 1.21 8.49 -19.67
N LEU A 6 1.42 8.78 -20.95
CA LEU A 6 2.65 9.41 -21.44
C LEU A 6 2.51 10.93 -21.49
N GLU A 7 1.33 11.47 -21.83
CA GLU A 7 1.08 12.91 -21.91
C GLU A 7 0.92 13.59 -20.54
N GLY A 8 0.33 12.92 -19.54
CA GLY A 8 0.23 13.46 -18.18
C GLY A 8 1.57 13.57 -17.45
N PHE A 9 2.52 12.70 -17.81
CA PHE A 9 3.78 12.49 -17.10
C PHE A 9 4.98 13.22 -17.73
N THR A 10 4.79 13.86 -18.89
CA THR A 10 5.87 14.44 -19.71
C THR A 10 6.36 15.82 -19.24
N LYS A 11 5.86 16.36 -18.12
CA LYS A 11 6.19 17.72 -17.64
C LYS A 11 7.45 17.82 -16.75
N GLN A 12 7.99 16.72 -16.23
CA GLN A 12 9.18 16.75 -15.36
C GLN A 12 10.37 15.96 -15.96
N ARG A 13 11.50 16.65 -16.19
CA ARG A 13 12.70 16.09 -16.84
C ARG A 13 13.24 14.84 -16.13
N ALA A 14 13.19 14.81 -14.81
CA ALA A 14 13.73 13.72 -14.01
C ALA A 14 12.89 12.42 -14.13
N MET A 15 11.58 12.55 -14.29
CA MET A 15 10.69 11.41 -14.50
C MET A 15 10.91 10.73 -15.86
N ARG A 16 11.31 11.49 -16.89
CA ARG A 16 11.69 10.92 -18.20
C ARG A 16 12.90 9.97 -18.09
N LEU A 17 13.81 10.25 -17.17
CA LEU A 17 15.01 9.42 -16.96
C LEU A 17 14.69 8.13 -16.18
N ALA A 18 13.68 8.15 -15.31
CA ALA A 18 13.18 6.95 -14.63
C ALA A 18 12.28 6.06 -15.51
N TYR A 19 11.68 6.63 -16.57
CA TYR A 19 10.70 5.93 -17.40
C TYR A 19 11.15 4.57 -17.97
N PRO A 20 12.36 4.40 -18.53
CA PRO A 20 12.79 3.09 -19.04
C PRO A 20 12.75 2.01 -17.97
N LEU A 21 13.17 2.35 -16.75
CA LEU A 21 13.14 1.45 -15.61
C LEU A 21 11.69 1.16 -15.17
N ILE A 22 10.82 2.18 -15.11
CA ILE A 22 9.41 1.99 -14.77
C ILE A 22 8.73 1.06 -15.78
N LYS A 23 9.02 1.23 -17.08
CA LYS A 23 8.50 0.37 -18.15
C LYS A 23 8.97 -1.08 -18.00
N GLU A 24 10.24 -1.29 -17.68
CA GLU A 24 10.81 -2.61 -17.37
C GLU A 24 10.09 -3.27 -16.17
N PHE A 25 9.69 -2.48 -15.17
CA PHE A 25 9.01 -2.94 -13.96
C PHE A 25 7.49 -2.72 -13.98
N SER A 26 6.89 -2.59 -15.16
CA SER A 26 5.44 -2.41 -15.36
C SER A 26 4.58 -3.55 -14.78
N GLY A 27 5.18 -4.73 -14.52
CA GLY A 27 4.51 -5.82 -13.81
C GLY A 27 4.25 -5.55 -12.32
N VAL A 28 4.92 -4.58 -11.69
CA VAL A 28 4.73 -4.22 -10.28
C VAL A 28 4.40 -2.75 -10.04
N VAL A 29 4.73 -1.88 -10.99
CA VAL A 29 4.31 -0.47 -10.99
C VAL A 29 3.32 -0.29 -12.14
N SER A 30 2.02 -0.25 -11.82
CA SER A 30 0.99 -0.23 -12.86
C SER A 30 -0.30 0.42 -12.38
N LYS A 31 -1.12 0.82 -13.35
CA LYS A 31 -2.48 1.32 -13.10
C LYS A 31 -3.46 0.20 -12.74
N HIS A 32 -3.22 -0.99 -13.28
CA HIS A 32 -4.06 -2.17 -13.13
C HIS A 32 -3.20 -3.37 -12.74
N PRO A 33 -2.72 -3.42 -11.48
CA PRO A 33 -1.96 -4.57 -11.03
C PRO A 33 -2.83 -5.84 -11.07
N PRO A 34 -2.22 -7.01 -11.23
CA PRO A 34 -2.96 -8.26 -11.23
C PRO A 34 -3.70 -8.46 -9.90
N SER A 35 -5.01 -8.65 -9.99
CA SER A 35 -5.83 -9.09 -8.86
C SER A 35 -5.57 -10.59 -8.67
N GLN A 36 -4.76 -10.94 -7.67
CA GLN A 36 -4.47 -12.32 -7.28
C GLN A 36 -4.27 -12.43 -5.77
N LEU A 37 -4.51 -13.61 -5.22
CA LEU A 37 -4.22 -13.88 -3.81
C LEU A 37 -2.73 -13.62 -3.51
N PRO A 38 -2.40 -12.82 -2.49
CA PRO A 38 -1.00 -12.52 -2.17
C PRO A 38 -0.26 -13.76 -1.67
N PRO A 39 1.04 -13.91 -1.99
CA PRO A 39 1.83 -15.02 -1.49
C PRO A 39 2.10 -14.87 0.00
N TYR A 40 2.40 -15.98 0.66
CA TYR A 40 2.95 -15.94 2.01
C TYR A 40 4.38 -15.40 2.00
N ARG A 41 4.66 -14.42 2.87
CA ARG A 41 5.93 -13.67 2.93
C ARG A 41 6.53 -13.64 4.33
N GLY A 42 6.29 -14.68 5.12
CA GLY A 42 6.65 -14.74 6.54
C GLY A 42 5.65 -14.05 7.48
N VAL A 43 4.85 -13.11 6.96
CA VAL A 43 3.82 -12.40 7.74
C VAL A 43 2.43 -12.75 7.22
N ARG A 44 1.51 -13.05 8.14
CA ARG A 44 0.07 -13.13 7.90
C ARG A 44 -0.64 -12.02 8.66
N HIS A 45 -1.81 -11.65 8.17
CA HIS A 45 -2.75 -10.86 8.94
C HIS A 45 -3.52 -11.77 9.90
N GLU A 46 -3.50 -11.40 11.17
CA GLU A 46 -3.99 -12.19 12.29
C GLU A 46 -4.98 -11.34 13.08
N ILE A 47 -6.09 -11.98 13.47
CA ILE A 47 -7.17 -11.39 14.23
C ILE A 47 -7.34 -12.23 15.49
N ASP A 48 -6.64 -11.84 16.55
CA ASP A 48 -6.80 -12.45 17.86
C ASP A 48 -7.94 -11.76 18.60
N LEU A 49 -8.95 -12.53 19.01
CA LEU A 49 -10.10 -12.00 19.74
C LEU A 49 -9.85 -12.05 21.26
N MET A 50 -10.45 -11.12 22.00
CA MET A 50 -10.45 -11.17 23.46
C MET A 50 -11.06 -12.48 23.97
N SER A 51 -10.54 -12.99 25.08
CA SER A 51 -11.06 -14.22 25.69
C SER A 51 -12.55 -14.09 26.00
N GLY A 52 -13.34 -15.12 25.65
CA GLY A 52 -14.78 -15.13 25.84
C GLY A 52 -15.60 -14.35 24.80
N THR A 53 -14.97 -13.84 23.73
CA THR A 53 -15.70 -13.14 22.66
C THR A 53 -16.71 -14.08 21.98
N LYS A 54 -17.98 -13.65 21.94
CA LYS A 54 -19.05 -14.29 21.15
C LYS A 54 -19.00 -13.86 19.68
N TYR A 55 -19.93 -14.35 18.87
CA TYR A 55 -20.03 -13.96 17.47
C TYR A 55 -20.24 -12.44 17.27
N CYS A 56 -19.38 -11.84 16.45
CA CYS A 56 -19.48 -10.44 16.04
C CYS A 56 -20.45 -10.33 14.86
N VAL A 57 -21.73 -10.17 15.17
CA VAL A 57 -22.81 -10.07 14.17
C VAL A 57 -23.37 -8.66 14.13
N THR A 58 -23.34 -8.08 12.94
CA THR A 58 -24.08 -6.86 12.57
C THR A 58 -24.78 -7.15 11.24
N ARG A 59 -26.10 -6.90 11.18
CA ARG A 59 -26.91 -7.15 9.97
C ARG A 59 -26.62 -6.12 8.89
N GLN A 60 -26.71 -6.55 7.64
CA GLN A 60 -26.70 -5.64 6.48
C GLN A 60 -27.90 -4.70 6.55
N TRP A 61 -27.65 -3.40 6.47
CA TRP A 61 -28.71 -2.40 6.34
C TRP A 61 -29.27 -2.40 4.93
N PRO A 62 -30.53 -1.98 4.72
CA PRO A 62 -31.05 -1.70 3.39
C PRO A 62 -30.14 -0.71 2.66
N LEU A 63 -29.77 -1.04 1.43
CA LEU A 63 -28.95 -0.19 0.57
C LEU A 63 -29.72 0.23 -0.67
N PRO A 64 -29.46 1.43 -1.20
CA PRO A 64 -29.87 1.80 -2.55
C PRO A 64 -29.33 0.82 -3.60
N ARG A 65 -30.08 0.64 -4.70
CA ARG A 65 -29.76 -0.32 -5.75
C ARG A 65 -28.37 -0.10 -6.37
N ASP A 66 -28.00 1.15 -6.60
CA ASP A 66 -26.70 1.52 -7.16
C ASP A 66 -25.52 1.09 -6.27
N GLN A 67 -25.70 1.12 -4.94
CA GLN A 67 -24.68 0.59 -4.02
C GLN A 67 -24.61 -0.93 -4.05
N CYS A 68 -25.76 -1.62 -4.13
CA CYS A 68 -25.78 -3.08 -4.26
C CYS A 68 -25.02 -3.53 -5.51
N GLU A 69 -25.30 -2.90 -6.66
CA GLU A 69 -24.63 -3.23 -7.94
C GLU A 69 -23.11 -3.05 -7.86
N VAL A 70 -22.64 -2.00 -7.18
CA VAL A 70 -21.20 -1.75 -6.97
C VAL A 70 -20.57 -2.80 -6.05
N ILE A 71 -21.26 -3.18 -4.98
CA ILE A 71 -20.78 -4.17 -4.01
C ILE A 71 -20.71 -5.56 -4.65
N ASP A 72 -21.75 -5.94 -5.40
CA ASP A 72 -21.83 -7.22 -6.10
C ASP A 72 -20.73 -7.33 -7.16
N ALA A 73 -20.51 -6.27 -7.95
CA ALA A 73 -19.43 -6.21 -8.93
C ALA A 73 -18.05 -6.36 -8.27
N PHE A 74 -17.82 -5.67 -7.14
CA PHE A 74 -16.57 -5.79 -6.38
C PHE A 74 -16.32 -7.21 -5.89
N PHE A 75 -17.31 -7.84 -5.25
CA PHE A 75 -17.16 -9.20 -4.73
C PHE A 75 -17.04 -10.23 -5.84
N ALA A 76 -17.72 -10.07 -6.96
CA ALA A 76 -17.56 -10.94 -8.13
C ALA A 76 -16.12 -10.89 -8.68
N GLU A 77 -15.53 -9.70 -8.78
CA GLU A 77 -14.14 -9.53 -9.22
C GLU A 77 -13.15 -10.16 -8.22
N LYS A 78 -13.35 -9.92 -6.92
CA LYS A 78 -12.49 -10.47 -5.86
C LYS A 78 -12.64 -11.98 -5.68
N ALA A 79 -13.82 -12.54 -5.96
CA ALA A 79 -14.03 -13.98 -6.00
C ALA A 79 -13.28 -14.61 -7.18
N LYS A 80 -13.35 -14.00 -8.35
CA LYS A 80 -12.62 -14.45 -9.55
C LYS A 80 -11.09 -14.48 -9.33
N SER A 81 -10.54 -13.57 -8.53
CA SER A 81 -9.12 -13.55 -8.17
C SER A 81 -8.73 -14.44 -6.98
N GLY A 82 -9.70 -15.11 -6.36
CA GLY A 82 -9.50 -15.94 -5.17
C GLY A 82 -9.27 -15.15 -3.87
N MET A 83 -9.45 -13.83 -3.88
CA MET A 83 -9.31 -12.98 -2.68
C MET A 83 -10.51 -13.11 -1.72
N VAL A 84 -11.69 -13.44 -2.26
CA VAL A 84 -12.93 -13.64 -1.49
C VAL A 84 -13.53 -15.00 -1.83
N ARG A 85 -14.17 -15.63 -0.85
CA ARG A 85 -14.93 -16.88 -1.02
C ARG A 85 -16.18 -16.87 -0.17
N GLU A 86 -17.17 -17.65 -0.56
CA GLU A 86 -18.34 -17.91 0.29
C GLU A 86 -17.92 -18.53 1.63
N SER A 87 -18.64 -18.18 2.68
CA SER A 87 -18.34 -18.60 4.04
C SER A 87 -19.62 -18.85 4.82
N LYS A 88 -19.62 -19.88 5.66
CA LYS A 88 -20.68 -20.16 6.65
C LYS A 88 -20.32 -19.56 8.01
N SER A 89 -19.58 -18.45 8.02
CA SER A 89 -19.11 -17.82 9.25
C SER A 89 -20.29 -17.40 10.12
N PRO A 90 -20.20 -17.60 11.45
CA PRO A 90 -21.17 -17.04 12.37
C PRO A 90 -20.98 -15.54 12.60
N HIS A 91 -19.92 -14.92 12.05
CA HIS A 91 -19.67 -13.47 12.11
C HIS A 91 -20.24 -12.78 10.85
N SER A 92 -20.72 -11.55 11.01
CA SER A 92 -21.19 -10.74 9.89
C SER A 92 -20.87 -9.27 10.09
N THR A 93 -20.41 -8.63 9.01
CA THR A 93 -20.16 -7.19 8.96
C THR A 93 -20.87 -6.59 7.75
N PRO A 94 -21.67 -5.52 7.93
CA PRO A 94 -22.31 -4.87 6.81
C PRO A 94 -21.28 -4.14 5.95
N THR A 95 -21.52 -4.15 4.65
CA THR A 95 -20.74 -3.42 3.64
C THR A 95 -21.61 -2.34 3.04
N PHE A 96 -21.05 -1.16 2.79
CA PHE A 96 -21.73 -0.04 2.15
C PHE A 96 -20.73 0.80 1.33
N CYS A 97 -21.23 1.74 0.54
CA CYS A 97 -20.39 2.58 -0.30
C CYS A 97 -20.45 4.04 0.14
N VAL A 98 -19.29 4.72 0.08
CA VAL A 98 -19.19 6.18 0.21
C VAL A 98 -18.60 6.78 -1.06
N ARG A 99 -18.97 8.02 -1.39
CA ARG A 99 -18.39 8.73 -2.55
C ARG A 99 -17.06 9.36 -2.14
N LYS A 100 -16.03 9.16 -2.95
CA LYS A 100 -14.78 9.93 -2.90
C LYS A 100 -15.01 11.33 -3.51
N PRO A 101 -14.15 12.33 -3.21
CA PRO A 101 -14.22 13.65 -3.83
C PRO A 101 -14.17 13.62 -5.37
N ASN A 102 -13.50 12.62 -5.95
CA ASN A 102 -13.45 12.40 -7.40
C ASN A 102 -14.68 11.67 -7.97
N GLY A 103 -15.77 11.56 -7.21
CA GLY A 103 -17.02 10.89 -7.60
C GLY A 103 -16.98 9.37 -7.59
N LYS A 104 -15.82 8.71 -7.48
CA LYS A 104 -15.73 7.24 -7.45
C LYS A 104 -16.28 6.67 -6.14
N TRP A 105 -16.85 5.47 -6.21
CA TRP A 105 -17.25 4.73 -5.02
C TRP A 105 -16.05 4.21 -4.23
N ARG A 106 -16.21 4.13 -2.90
CA ARG A 106 -15.32 3.43 -1.98
C ARG A 106 -16.18 2.48 -1.17
N LEU A 107 -15.90 1.18 -1.28
CA LEU A 107 -16.48 0.19 -0.38
C LEU A 107 -15.94 0.38 1.04
N VAL A 108 -16.83 0.22 2.01
CA VAL A 108 -16.54 0.32 3.44
C VAL A 108 -17.20 -0.86 4.14
N HIS A 109 -16.42 -1.60 4.90
CA HIS A 109 -16.90 -2.66 5.79
C HIS A 109 -16.97 -2.11 7.22
N ALA A 110 -18.13 -2.15 7.86
CA ALA A 110 -18.31 -1.58 9.20
C ALA A 110 -17.83 -2.53 10.32
N TYR A 111 -16.53 -2.79 10.38
CA TYR A 111 -15.92 -3.76 11.31
C TYR A 111 -15.97 -3.36 12.80
N ASN A 112 -16.70 -2.33 13.20
CA ASN A 112 -16.69 -1.77 14.55
C ASN A 112 -16.82 -2.84 15.66
N LYS A 113 -17.77 -3.77 15.51
CA LYS A 113 -18.01 -4.83 16.52
C LYS A 113 -16.87 -5.85 16.57
N LEU A 114 -16.28 -6.18 15.44
CA LEU A 114 -15.14 -7.09 15.36
C LEU A 114 -13.87 -6.39 15.87
N ASN A 115 -13.59 -5.18 15.40
CA ASN A 115 -12.45 -4.37 15.81
C ASN A 115 -12.43 -4.15 17.33
N ASN A 116 -13.59 -3.90 17.97
CA ASN A 116 -13.70 -3.76 19.42
C ASN A 116 -13.46 -5.08 20.17
N ALA A 117 -13.66 -6.22 19.52
CA ALA A 117 -13.41 -7.54 20.08
C ALA A 117 -11.96 -8.03 19.84
N THR A 118 -11.25 -7.41 18.89
CA THR A 118 -9.87 -7.77 18.54
C THR A 118 -8.88 -7.22 19.56
N VAL A 119 -7.92 -8.05 19.97
CA VAL A 119 -6.77 -7.64 20.78
C VAL A 119 -5.91 -6.66 19.97
N PRO A 120 -5.66 -5.44 20.45
CA PRO A 120 -4.89 -4.45 19.70
C PRO A 120 -3.44 -4.90 19.49
N ALA A 121 -2.99 -4.86 18.23
CA ALA A 121 -1.58 -5.13 17.92
C ALA A 121 -0.70 -3.96 18.39
N GLN A 122 0.26 -4.25 19.27
CA GLN A 122 1.30 -3.30 19.68
C GLN A 122 2.48 -3.44 18.70
N THR A 123 2.53 -2.59 17.68
CA THR A 123 3.68 -2.54 16.74
C THR A 123 4.36 -1.18 16.86
N PRO A 124 5.68 -1.11 17.10
CA PRO A 124 6.39 0.15 17.12
C PRO A 124 6.44 0.73 15.71
N PHE A 125 5.83 1.91 15.53
CA PHE A 125 5.90 2.66 14.28
C PHE A 125 7.08 3.64 14.36
N PRO A 126 7.90 3.75 13.29
CA PRO A 126 8.94 4.76 13.25
C PRO A 126 8.30 6.15 13.32
N ARG A 127 8.87 7.00 14.18
CA ARG A 127 8.42 8.40 14.28
C ARG A 127 8.72 9.12 12.97
N LYS A 128 7.77 9.93 12.49
CA LYS A 128 7.92 10.76 11.28
C LYS A 128 9.28 11.48 11.21
N ASN A 129 9.72 12.10 12.30
CA ASN A 129 10.99 12.85 12.33
C ASN A 129 12.22 11.95 12.05
N VAL A 130 12.19 10.69 12.47
CA VAL A 130 13.30 9.75 12.18
C VAL A 130 13.37 9.47 10.68
N LEU A 131 12.22 9.28 10.03
CA LEU A 131 12.14 9.07 8.60
C LEU A 131 12.64 10.31 7.83
N LEU A 132 12.21 11.51 8.23
CA LEU A 132 12.65 12.76 7.61
C LEU A 132 14.16 13.02 7.80
N ASN A 133 14.70 12.76 8.99
CA ASN A 133 16.12 12.94 9.26
C ASN A 133 17.00 12.05 8.39
N ASN A 134 16.59 10.80 8.14
CA ASN A 134 17.34 9.88 7.28
C ASN A 134 17.31 10.29 5.80
N MET A 135 16.34 11.11 5.40
CA MET A 135 16.22 11.65 4.04
C MET A 135 17.00 12.96 3.88
N SER A 136 17.53 13.52 4.97
CA SER A 136 18.31 14.77 4.94
C SER A 136 19.60 14.61 4.13
N GLY A 137 19.99 15.66 3.41
CA GLY A 137 21.17 15.67 2.54
C GLY A 137 21.00 14.95 1.21
N CYS A 138 19.85 14.32 0.96
CA CYS A 138 19.53 13.74 -0.34
C CYS A 138 19.03 14.80 -1.33
N THR A 139 19.17 14.49 -2.62
CA THR A 139 18.84 15.42 -3.71
C THR A 139 17.70 14.92 -4.60
N LEU A 140 17.45 13.61 -4.61
CA LEU A 140 16.39 12.99 -5.39
C LEU A 140 15.55 12.05 -4.53
N TYR A 141 14.26 12.08 -4.79
CA TYR A 141 13.25 11.37 -4.02
C TYR A 141 12.23 10.70 -4.94
N SER A 142 11.75 9.53 -4.53
CA SER A 142 10.58 8.88 -5.10
C SER A 142 9.65 8.45 -3.98
N ALA A 143 8.34 8.52 -4.22
CA ALA A 143 7.32 8.05 -3.31
C ALA A 143 6.44 7.03 -4.05
N LEU A 144 6.39 5.80 -3.56
CA LEU A 144 5.59 4.72 -4.14
C LEU A 144 4.37 4.45 -3.25
N ASP A 145 3.17 4.65 -3.79
CA ASP A 145 1.89 4.32 -3.13
C ASP A 145 1.50 2.88 -3.50
N LEU A 146 1.44 1.99 -2.51
CA LEU A 146 1.06 0.59 -2.72
C LEU A 146 -0.46 0.46 -2.94
N VAL A 147 -0.84 -0.31 -3.97
CA VAL A 147 -2.26 -0.46 -4.40
C VAL A 147 -3.03 -1.27 -3.38
N ASP A 148 -4.14 -0.73 -2.86
CA ASP A 148 -5.02 -1.51 -1.97
C ASP A 148 -4.24 -2.25 -0.87
N GLY A 149 -3.27 -1.58 -0.23
CA GLY A 149 -2.17 -2.20 0.52
C GLY A 149 -2.56 -3.40 1.40
N TYR A 150 -3.66 -3.29 2.15
CA TYR A 150 -4.14 -4.37 3.02
C TYR A 150 -4.59 -5.64 2.30
N TYR A 151 -5.11 -5.54 1.07
CA TYR A 151 -5.43 -6.71 0.24
C TYR A 151 -4.19 -7.43 -0.29
N GLN A 152 -3.00 -6.83 -0.15
CA GLN A 152 -1.74 -7.48 -0.49
C GLN A 152 -1.20 -8.35 0.67
N ILE A 153 -1.82 -8.38 1.87
CA ILE A 153 -1.40 -9.29 2.95
C ILE A 153 -2.27 -10.54 2.94
N LEU A 154 -1.63 -11.70 3.06
CA LEU A 154 -2.34 -12.96 3.23
C LEU A 154 -2.90 -13.08 4.65
N MET A 155 -4.18 -13.44 4.79
CA MET A 155 -4.77 -13.71 6.10
C MET A 155 -4.34 -15.07 6.66
N ARG A 156 -4.32 -15.19 7.99
CA ARG A 156 -4.23 -16.49 8.68
C ARG A 156 -5.50 -17.29 8.37
N GLU A 157 -5.32 -18.55 7.99
CA GLU A 157 -6.40 -19.37 7.45
C GLU A 157 -7.56 -19.56 8.44
N SER A 158 -7.25 -19.72 9.74
CA SER A 158 -8.23 -19.80 10.83
C SER A 158 -9.07 -18.54 11.00
N ASP A 159 -8.58 -17.38 10.54
CA ASP A 159 -9.20 -16.09 10.76
C ASP A 159 -10.04 -15.65 9.55
N ILE A 160 -10.00 -16.39 8.44
CA ILE A 160 -10.83 -16.13 7.26
C ILE A 160 -12.33 -15.99 7.60
N PRO A 161 -12.92 -16.81 8.50
CA PRO A 161 -14.31 -16.62 8.92
C PRO A 161 -14.58 -15.29 9.63
N LEU A 162 -13.59 -14.69 10.28
CA LEU A 162 -13.75 -13.40 10.95
C LEU A 162 -13.95 -12.26 9.96
N THR A 163 -13.81 -12.53 8.64
CA THR A 163 -13.73 -11.53 7.57
C THR A 163 -12.52 -10.61 7.79
N ALA A 164 -12.13 -9.79 6.81
CA ALA A 164 -10.87 -9.02 6.88
C ALA A 164 -10.95 -7.85 7.90
N GLY A 165 -11.09 -8.14 9.19
CA GLY A 165 -11.13 -7.15 10.27
C GLY A 165 -9.91 -6.24 10.24
N LEU A 166 -10.12 -4.94 10.07
CA LEU A 166 -9.06 -4.03 9.63
C LEU A 166 -8.24 -3.37 10.76
N SER A 167 -8.61 -3.50 12.03
CA SER A 167 -7.96 -2.72 13.11
C SER A 167 -6.44 -2.94 13.20
N ASN A 168 -6.00 -4.18 13.01
CA ASN A 168 -4.57 -4.54 13.03
C ASN A 168 -3.93 -4.61 11.64
N ALA A 169 -4.69 -4.35 10.56
CA ALA A 169 -4.18 -4.43 9.19
C ALA A 169 -3.03 -3.42 8.93
N PRO A 170 -3.11 -2.13 9.37
CA PRO A 170 -2.00 -1.19 9.22
C PRO A 170 -0.72 -1.67 9.92
N ALA A 171 -0.84 -2.19 11.15
CA ALA A 171 0.28 -2.73 11.92
C ALA A 171 0.93 -3.93 11.22
N THR A 172 0.09 -4.87 10.75
CA THR A 172 0.54 -6.05 10.03
C THR A 172 1.23 -5.67 8.72
N PHE A 173 0.63 -4.75 7.96
CA PHE A 173 1.20 -4.28 6.69
C PHE A 173 2.56 -3.64 6.92
N ASN A 174 2.64 -2.72 7.90
CA ASN A 174 3.87 -2.04 8.23
C ASN A 174 4.97 -3.03 8.64
N ARG A 175 4.64 -4.06 9.44
CA ARG A 175 5.57 -5.14 9.80
C ARG A 175 6.11 -5.85 8.56
N LEU A 176 5.22 -6.19 7.62
CA LEU A 176 5.57 -6.86 6.37
C LEU A 176 6.49 -6.00 5.50
N VAL A 177 6.10 -4.75 5.18
CA VAL A 177 6.93 -3.89 4.32
C VAL A 177 8.25 -3.56 5.00
N THR A 178 8.26 -3.28 6.30
CA THR A 178 9.50 -3.02 7.04
C THR A 178 10.45 -4.22 6.98
N GLN A 179 9.94 -5.45 7.10
CA GLN A 179 10.75 -6.67 6.99
C GLN A 179 11.35 -6.81 5.58
N LEU A 180 10.54 -6.63 4.55
CA LEU A 180 10.96 -6.82 3.15
C LEU A 180 11.99 -5.78 2.70
N PHE A 181 11.85 -4.52 3.14
CA PHE A 181 12.73 -3.43 2.76
C PHE A 181 13.86 -3.17 3.76
N ARG A 182 13.95 -3.91 4.87
CA ARG A 182 15.05 -3.82 5.85
C ARG A 182 16.46 -3.87 5.23
N PRO A 183 16.73 -4.70 4.20
CA PRO A 183 18.04 -4.70 3.53
C PRO A 183 18.36 -3.39 2.81
N LEU A 184 17.33 -2.62 2.43
CA LEU A 184 17.43 -1.37 1.67
C LEU A 184 17.25 -0.13 2.55
N ARG A 185 17.21 -0.29 3.89
CA ARG A 185 16.85 0.76 4.85
C ARG A 185 17.74 2.02 4.82
N THR A 186 18.89 1.98 4.16
CA THR A 186 19.79 3.12 4.00
C THR A 186 19.27 4.15 3.00
N PHE A 187 18.43 3.72 2.04
CA PHE A 187 17.89 4.59 0.98
C PHE A 187 16.39 4.39 0.72
N ALA A 188 15.77 3.37 1.30
CA ALA A 188 14.34 3.09 1.18
C ALA A 188 13.68 3.01 2.56
N HIS A 189 12.74 3.90 2.83
CA HIS A 189 11.97 3.94 4.06
C HIS A 189 10.51 3.62 3.79
N THR A 190 9.95 2.71 4.57
CA THR A 190 8.55 2.31 4.47
C THR A 190 7.73 2.99 5.56
N TYR A 191 6.52 3.42 5.24
CA TYR A 191 5.56 3.91 6.21
C TYR A 191 4.14 3.49 5.79
N PHE A 192 3.59 2.47 6.44
CA PHE A 192 2.35 1.84 6.01
C PHE A 192 2.37 1.51 4.50
N ASP A 193 1.47 2.13 3.73
CA ASP A 193 1.27 1.90 2.30
C ASP A 193 2.28 2.64 1.41
N ASP A 194 3.15 3.47 1.98
CA ASP A 194 4.14 4.27 1.24
C ASP A 194 5.56 3.70 1.33
N ILE A 195 6.28 3.73 0.22
CA ILE A 195 7.73 3.49 0.15
C ILE A 195 8.42 4.75 -0.38
N PHE A 196 9.25 5.38 0.47
CA PHE A 196 10.05 6.53 0.12
C PHE A 196 11.46 6.10 -0.23
N VAL A 197 11.91 6.43 -1.44
CA VAL A 197 13.27 6.19 -1.91
C VAL A 197 13.98 7.53 -1.98
N HIS A 198 15.18 7.63 -1.40
CA HIS A 198 15.97 8.86 -1.40
C HIS A 198 17.40 8.58 -1.83
N SER A 199 18.05 9.54 -2.50
CA SER A 199 19.41 9.37 -3.01
C SER A 199 20.14 10.71 -3.17
N GLY A 200 21.46 10.67 -2.97
CA GLY A 200 22.39 11.74 -3.32
C GLY A 200 23.49 11.24 -4.25
N PRO A 201 24.37 12.13 -4.74
CA PRO A 201 25.57 11.73 -5.48
C PRO A 201 26.50 10.89 -4.58
N GLU A 202 27.04 9.80 -5.11
CA GLU A 202 27.91 8.89 -4.35
C GLU A 202 28.90 8.18 -5.28
N GLY A 203 30.15 8.02 -4.84
CA GLY A 203 31.15 7.20 -5.53
C GLY A 203 31.43 7.65 -6.97
N GLY A 204 31.44 8.96 -7.23
CA GLY A 204 31.67 9.54 -8.57
C GLY A 204 30.46 9.48 -9.52
N GLN A 205 29.32 8.95 -9.05
CA GLN A 205 28.08 8.90 -9.83
C GLN A 205 27.20 10.11 -9.52
N THR A 206 26.44 10.53 -10.53
CA THR A 206 25.37 11.52 -10.35
C THR A 206 24.26 10.97 -9.45
N ALA A 207 23.53 11.88 -8.78
CA ALA A 207 22.38 11.49 -7.97
C ALA A 207 21.36 10.64 -8.73
N MET A 208 21.15 10.93 -10.03
CA MET A 208 20.21 10.18 -10.87
C MET A 208 20.68 8.74 -11.10
N GLU A 209 21.96 8.51 -11.41
CA GLU A 209 22.49 7.16 -11.60
C GLU A 209 22.36 6.30 -10.33
N VAL A 210 22.66 6.90 -9.17
CA VAL A 210 22.46 6.26 -7.87
C VAL A 210 20.98 5.97 -7.63
N HIS A 211 20.10 6.95 -7.89
CA HIS A 211 18.67 6.82 -7.67
C HIS A 211 18.02 5.73 -8.52
N LEU A 212 18.43 5.60 -9.79
CA LEU A 212 17.95 4.53 -10.67
C LEU A 212 18.40 3.14 -10.17
N LYS A 213 19.60 3.02 -9.61
CA LYS A 213 20.06 1.77 -8.97
C LYS A 213 19.23 1.44 -7.73
N HIS A 214 18.94 2.44 -6.89
CA HIS A 214 18.08 2.27 -5.71
C HIS A 214 16.65 1.86 -6.09
N LEU A 215 16.02 2.57 -7.05
CA LEU A 215 14.70 2.22 -7.57
C LEU A 215 14.65 0.80 -8.13
N ARG A 216 15.68 0.40 -8.89
CA ARG A 216 15.76 -0.97 -9.42
C ARG A 216 15.73 -2.00 -8.29
N ARG A 217 16.53 -1.82 -7.23
CA ARG A 217 16.53 -2.75 -6.08
C ARG A 217 15.19 -2.76 -5.35
N VAL A 218 14.54 -1.60 -5.21
CA VAL A 218 13.19 -1.53 -4.63
C VAL A 218 12.18 -2.30 -5.48
N PHE A 219 12.18 -2.11 -6.81
CA PHE A 219 11.27 -2.81 -7.70
C PHE A 219 11.54 -4.31 -7.80
N GLU A 220 12.80 -4.75 -7.67
CA GLU A 220 13.14 -6.17 -7.58
C GLU A 220 12.57 -6.81 -6.32
N VAL A 221 12.70 -6.14 -5.16
CA VAL A 221 12.04 -6.59 -3.91
C VAL A 221 10.52 -6.66 -4.11
N MET A 222 9.92 -5.65 -4.73
CA MET A 222 8.48 -5.66 -5.02
C MET A 222 8.08 -6.82 -5.93
N ARG A 223 8.82 -7.05 -7.03
CA ARG A 223 8.57 -8.13 -8.00
C ARG A 223 8.69 -9.50 -7.35
N ALA A 224 9.76 -9.74 -6.59
CA ALA A 224 9.97 -11.00 -5.89
C ALA A 224 8.86 -11.30 -4.87
N ASN A 225 8.26 -10.25 -4.30
CA ASN A 225 7.24 -10.36 -3.25
C ASN A 225 5.81 -10.12 -3.74
N LYS A 226 5.61 -9.95 -5.05
CA LYS A 226 4.30 -9.59 -5.63
C LYS A 226 3.66 -8.40 -4.89
N LEU A 227 4.45 -7.35 -4.63
CA LEU A 227 3.97 -6.06 -4.15
C LEU A 227 3.73 -5.13 -5.33
N TYR A 228 2.61 -4.41 -5.28
CA TYR A 228 2.15 -3.59 -6.39
C TYR A 228 1.98 -2.14 -5.96
N ALA A 229 2.49 -1.22 -6.78
CA ALA A 229 2.33 0.22 -6.60
C ALA A 229 1.46 0.83 -7.71
N ASN A 230 0.72 1.88 -7.34
CA ASN A 230 -0.20 2.58 -8.22
C ASN A 230 0.58 3.67 -8.96
N ILE A 231 0.85 3.45 -10.24
CA ILE A 231 1.64 4.38 -11.03
C ILE A 231 1.06 5.80 -11.05
N ASP A 232 -0.27 5.96 -11.02
CA ASP A 232 -0.96 7.26 -11.07
C ASP A 232 -0.76 8.09 -9.79
N LYS A 233 -0.31 7.45 -8.71
CA LYS A 233 -0.05 8.10 -7.42
C LYS A 233 1.42 8.12 -7.03
N CYS A 234 2.27 7.40 -7.76
CA CYS A 234 3.69 7.38 -7.49
C CYS A 234 4.35 8.68 -7.97
N VAL A 235 5.39 9.11 -7.28
CA VAL A 235 6.30 10.18 -7.69
C VAL A 235 7.68 9.58 -7.92
N PHE A 236 8.34 9.93 -9.02
CA PHE A 236 9.64 9.36 -9.39
C PHE A 236 10.71 10.42 -9.62
N ALA A 237 11.85 10.23 -8.98
CA ALA A 237 13.07 11.02 -9.13
C ALA A 237 12.84 12.54 -9.05
N ALA A 238 11.97 12.99 -8.16
CA ALA A 238 11.71 14.41 -7.93
C ALA A 238 12.76 15.02 -7.00
N GLU A 239 13.01 16.33 -7.13
CA GLU A 239 13.89 17.06 -6.21
C GLU A 239 13.20 17.39 -4.88
N ASP A 240 11.88 17.24 -4.85
CA ASP A 240 11.02 17.42 -3.70
C ASP A 240 9.81 16.48 -3.74
N ILE A 241 9.34 16.07 -2.57
CA ILE A 241 8.12 15.26 -2.40
C ILE A 241 7.41 15.59 -1.09
N ASN A 242 6.10 15.29 -1.04
CA ASN A 242 5.34 15.28 0.20
C ASN A 242 5.53 13.94 0.92
N VAL A 243 6.03 13.99 2.15
CA VAL A 243 6.25 12.85 3.04
C VAL A 243 5.47 13.08 4.32
N LEU A 244 4.38 12.33 4.52
CA LEU A 244 3.56 12.38 5.74
C LEU A 244 3.10 13.79 6.12
N SER A 245 2.67 14.59 5.12
CA SER A 245 2.30 16.00 5.28
C SER A 245 3.46 16.94 5.64
N CYS A 246 4.71 16.54 5.42
CA CYS A 246 5.88 17.43 5.38
C CYS A 246 6.41 17.50 3.97
N PHE A 247 6.82 18.69 3.55
CA PHE A 247 7.52 18.88 2.29
C PHE A 247 9.00 18.59 2.51
N VAL A 248 9.57 17.68 1.71
CA VAL A 248 11.00 17.37 1.70
C VAL A 248 11.54 17.84 0.38
N SER A 249 12.62 18.63 0.39
CA SER A 249 13.28 19.10 -0.82
C SER A 249 14.79 19.10 -0.66
N ARG A 250 15.50 19.15 -1.79
CA ARG A 250 16.95 19.35 -1.83
C ARG A 250 17.46 20.53 -0.97
N ALA A 251 16.63 21.54 -0.75
CA ALA A 251 17.00 22.77 -0.05
C ALA A 251 16.78 22.74 1.48
N LEU A 252 16.14 21.72 2.04
CA LEU A 252 15.78 21.69 3.46
C LEU A 252 16.86 21.00 4.33
N HIS A 253 17.76 21.81 4.88
CA HIS A 253 18.01 21.77 6.32
C HIS A 253 16.71 22.26 6.99
N CYS A 254 16.03 21.43 7.78
CA CYS A 254 14.87 21.91 8.54
C CYS A 254 15.31 23.07 9.45
N ALA A 255 14.63 24.22 9.32
CA ALA A 255 14.59 25.22 10.38
C ALA A 255 13.70 24.71 11.53
#